data_AF-A0A958KXW4-F1
#
_entry.id   AF-A0A958KXW4-F1
#
_cell.length_a   1.000
_cell.length_b   1.000
_cell.length_c   1.000
_cell.angle_alpha   90.00
_cell.angle_beta   90.00
_cell.angle_gamma   90.00
#
_symmetry.space_group_name_H-M   'P 1'
#
loop_
_entity.id
_entity.type
_entity.pdbx_description
1 polymer ?
#
loop_
_entity_poly.entity_id
_entity_poly.type
_entity_poly.pdbx_seq_one_letter_code
_entity_poly.pdbx_strand_id
1 'polypeptide(L)'
;MVRSTVILVSNDRSEVEKFRNFAQGQGVTVQVYSTSEWAQGLNDPEFRRKVGGNVPSLAVGQGSMDSGAKILPFPGGGNTSQNSQAQNGKVRTINELESIAIENAIHEYNGNLTEAAKALGIGRATLYRKVKQYNIDPSSARKRRAA
;
A
#
# COMPACT_ATOMS: atom_id res chain seq x y z
N MET A 1 2.75 -4.13 40.47
CA MET A 1 4.11 -3.97 39.91
C MET A 1 4.00 -3.94 38.40
N VAL A 2 4.37 -2.82 37.75
CA VAL A 2 4.32 -2.68 36.29
C VAL A 2 5.53 -3.43 35.72
N ARG A 3 5.30 -4.45 34.89
CA ARG A 3 6.38 -5.15 34.18
C ARG A 3 6.69 -4.37 32.90
N SER A 4 7.66 -3.47 32.97
CA SER A 4 8.14 -2.73 31.79
C SER A 4 8.80 -3.71 30.81
N THR A 5 8.33 -3.70 29.57
CA THR A 5 8.90 -4.49 28.47
C THR A 5 9.50 -3.52 27.46
N VAL A 6 10.76 -3.73 27.09
CA VAL A 6 11.43 -2.95 26.04
C VAL A 6 11.74 -3.85 24.86
N ILE A 7 11.44 -3.34 23.67
CA ILE A 7 11.64 -4.02 22.40
C ILE A 7 12.80 -3.32 21.70
N LEU A 8 13.87 -4.06 21.47
CA LEU A 8 15.03 -3.60 20.71
C LEU A 8 15.01 -4.26 19.34
N VAL A 9 14.99 -3.43 18.29
CA VAL A 9 15.09 -3.87 16.90
C VAL A 9 16.45 -3.42 16.37
N SER A 10 17.41 -4.33 16.28
CA SER A 10 18.74 -4.03 15.73
C SER A 10 19.36 -5.29 15.12
N ASN A 11 20.09 -5.10 14.02
CA ASN A 11 20.87 -6.15 13.37
C ASN A 11 22.30 -6.24 13.95
N ASP A 12 22.71 -5.27 14.77
CA ASP A 12 24.03 -5.25 15.39
C ASP A 12 24.00 -5.96 16.75
N ARG A 13 24.67 -7.12 16.82
CA ARG A 13 24.75 -7.94 18.02
C ARG A 13 25.46 -7.23 19.18
N SER A 14 26.40 -6.34 18.89
CA SER A 14 27.16 -5.63 19.92
C SER A 14 26.30 -4.62 20.68
N GLU A 15 25.37 -3.95 19.99
CA GLU A 15 24.41 -3.02 20.60
C GLU A 15 23.37 -3.75 21.44
N VAL A 16 22.92 -4.92 20.94
CA VAL A 16 21.99 -5.80 21.66
C VAL A 16 22.57 -6.24 23.00
N GLU A 17 23.84 -6.67 23.02
CA GLU A 17 24.48 -7.15 24.25
C GLU A 17 24.71 -6.01 25.26
N LYS A 18 25.13 -4.82 24.80
CA LYS A 18 25.24 -3.61 25.64
C LYS A 18 23.90 -3.24 26.25
N PHE A 19 22.84 -3.22 25.45
CA PHE A 19 21.50 -2.88 25.91
C PHE A 19 20.95 -3.93 26.88
N ARG A 20 21.22 -5.21 26.63
CA ARG A 20 20.83 -6.31 27.53
C ARG A 20 21.50 -6.18 28.89
N ASN A 21 22.79 -5.86 28.93
CA ASN A 21 23.53 -5.62 30.17
C ASN A 21 23.00 -4.39 30.93
N PHE A 22 22.64 -3.32 30.21
CA PHE A 22 22.01 -2.14 30.82
C PHE A 22 20.64 -2.48 31.44
N ALA A 23 19.82 -3.26 30.73
CA ALA A 23 18.47 -3.61 31.17
C ALA A 23 18.44 -4.65 32.31
N GLN A 24 19.47 -5.50 32.45
CA GLN A 24 19.61 -6.48 33.53
C GLN A 24 19.58 -5.83 34.93
N GLY A 25 19.93 -4.54 35.06
CA GLY A 25 19.87 -3.81 36.32
C GLY A 25 18.54 -3.11 36.63
N GLN A 26 17.60 -3.05 35.67
CA GLN A 26 16.41 -2.20 35.77
C GLN A 26 15.09 -2.97 35.92
N GLY A 27 15.14 -4.31 36.01
CA GLY A 27 13.93 -5.15 36.14
C GLY A 27 13.02 -5.12 34.90
N VAL A 28 13.59 -4.79 33.74
CA VAL A 28 12.89 -4.67 32.45
C VAL A 28 13.08 -5.95 31.63
N THR A 29 12.00 -6.46 31.03
CA THR A 29 12.10 -7.58 30.08
C THR A 29 12.50 -7.05 28.71
N VAL A 30 13.63 -7.52 28.17
CA VAL A 30 14.12 -7.13 26.84
C VAL A 30 13.72 -8.18 25.81
N GLN A 31 12.98 -7.78 24.78
CA GLN A 31 12.74 -8.58 23.57
C GLN A 31 13.63 -8.04 22.45
N VAL A 32 14.40 -8.91 21.81
CA VAL A 32 15.32 -8.53 20.73
C VAL A 32 14.78 -9.11 19.43
N TYR A 33 14.69 -8.27 18.40
CA TYR A 33 14.29 -8.68 17.06
C TYR A 33 15.29 -8.12 16.04
N SER A 34 15.53 -8.84 14.96
CA SER A 34 16.20 -8.25 13.79
C SER A 34 15.25 -7.31 13.04
N THR A 35 15.81 -6.39 12.26
CA THR A 35 15.01 -5.46 11.42
C THR A 35 14.16 -6.20 10.40
N SER A 36 14.66 -7.32 9.87
CA SER A 36 13.93 -8.17 8.92
C SER A 36 12.80 -8.94 9.58
N GLU A 37 13.03 -9.53 10.76
CA GLU A 37 11.98 -10.25 11.51
C GLU A 37 10.89 -9.28 11.98
N TRP A 38 11.26 -8.06 12.38
CA TRP A 38 10.30 -7.03 12.75
C TRP A 38 9.41 -6.62 11.58
N ALA A 39 9.99 -6.38 10.40
CA ALA A 39 9.25 -6.02 9.20
C ALA A 39 8.29 -7.14 8.74
N GLN A 40 8.73 -8.39 8.82
CA GLN A 40 7.89 -9.55 8.49
C GLN A 40 6.80 -9.77 9.54
N GLY A 41 7.14 -9.67 10.82
CA GLY A 41 6.23 -9.88 11.95
C GLY A 41 5.12 -8.86 12.05
N LEU A 42 5.30 -7.62 11.58
CA LEU A 42 4.20 -6.63 11.52
C LEU A 42 3.03 -7.07 10.65
N ASN A 43 3.23 -8.02 9.73
CA ASN A 43 2.17 -8.61 8.91
C ASN A 43 1.50 -9.81 9.59
N ASP A 44 2.12 -10.39 10.63
CA ASP A 44 1.59 -11.54 11.37
C ASP A 44 0.75 -11.06 12.57
N PRO A 45 -0.54 -11.41 12.65
CA PRO A 45 -1.41 -11.06 13.78
C PRO A 45 -0.88 -11.53 15.14
N GLU A 46 -0.20 -12.67 15.21
CA GLU A 46 0.31 -13.23 16.48
C GLU A 46 1.54 -12.49 16.98
N PHE A 47 2.41 -12.05 16.08
CA PHE A 47 3.57 -11.23 16.43
C PHE A 47 3.15 -9.86 16.97
N ARG A 48 2.12 -9.25 16.37
CA ARG A 48 1.55 -7.97 16.84
C ARG A 48 1.01 -8.07 18.26
N ARG A 49 0.40 -9.20 18.63
CA ARG A 49 -0.08 -9.48 20.00
C ARG A 49 1.05 -9.61 21.00
N LYS A 50 2.18 -10.20 20.60
CA LYS A 50 3.38 -10.32 21.46
C LYS A 50 4.08 -8.98 21.70
N VAL A 51 4.13 -8.13 20.68
CA VAL A 51 4.84 -6.85 20.69
C VAL A 51 4.03 -5.72 21.34
N GLY A 52 2.73 -5.63 21.05
CA GLY A 52 1.90 -4.50 21.50
C GLY A 52 1.49 -4.53 22.97
N GLY A 53 1.79 -5.61 23.70
CA GLY A 53 1.12 -5.90 24.97
C GLY A 53 -0.39 -6.06 24.78
N ASN A 54 -1.14 -6.18 25.88
CA ASN A 54 -2.59 -6.38 25.90
C ASN A 54 -3.40 -5.15 25.42
N VAL A 55 -2.90 -4.39 24.44
CA VAL A 55 -3.69 -3.38 23.76
C VAL A 55 -4.84 -4.11 23.07
N PRO A 56 -6.11 -3.80 23.38
CA PRO A 56 -7.22 -4.38 22.67
C PRO A 56 -6.98 -4.07 21.19
N SER A 57 -6.80 -5.11 20.37
CA SER A 57 -6.78 -4.91 18.92
C SER A 57 -8.15 -4.31 18.61
N LEU A 58 -8.18 -3.01 18.30
CA LEU A 58 -9.38 -2.38 17.79
C LEU A 58 -9.75 -3.22 16.57
N ALA A 59 -10.81 -4.01 16.71
CA ALA A 59 -11.27 -4.88 15.63
C ALA A 59 -11.45 -3.96 14.42
N VAL A 60 -10.72 -4.22 13.34
CA VAL A 60 -11.02 -3.59 12.06
C VAL A 60 -12.49 -3.89 11.83
N GLY A 61 -13.31 -2.83 11.79
CA GLY A 61 -14.75 -2.97 11.69
C GLY A 61 -15.09 -3.82 10.49
N GLN A 62 -15.41 -5.09 10.72
CA GLN A 62 -15.79 -6.05 9.69
C GLN A 62 -17.29 -5.91 9.36
N GLY A 63 -17.91 -4.83 9.83
CA GLY A 63 -19.28 -4.46 9.49
C GLY A 63 -19.26 -3.57 8.25
N SER A 64 -19.69 -4.12 7.11
CA SER A 64 -20.44 -3.32 6.14
C SER A 64 -21.73 -2.88 6.82
N MET A 65 -21.70 -1.78 7.58
CA MET A 65 -22.93 -1.17 8.07
C MET A 65 -23.58 -0.39 6.93
N ASP A 66 -24.74 -0.89 6.50
CA ASP A 66 -25.70 -0.31 5.55
C ASP A 66 -26.35 0.98 6.08
N SER A 67 -25.54 1.95 6.51
CA SER A 67 -26.09 3.24 6.97
C SER A 67 -25.13 4.37 6.67
N GLY A 68 -25.26 4.92 5.46
CA GLY A 68 -25.11 6.35 5.13
C GLY A 68 -23.75 7.03 5.32
N ALA A 69 -22.82 6.44 6.07
CA ALA A 69 -21.50 7.00 6.31
C ALA A 69 -20.51 6.38 5.32
N LYS A 70 -19.99 7.20 4.41
CA LYS A 70 -18.89 6.83 3.52
C LYS A 70 -17.59 6.80 4.33
N ILE A 71 -17.40 5.75 5.12
CA ILE A 71 -16.14 5.54 5.85
C ILE A 71 -15.09 5.16 4.79
N LEU A 72 -14.10 6.03 4.58
CA LEU A 72 -12.94 5.68 3.76
C LEU A 72 -12.14 4.61 4.52
N PRO A 73 -11.95 3.41 3.96
CA PRO A 73 -11.12 2.39 4.58
C PRO A 73 -9.71 2.95 4.79
N PHE A 74 -9.18 2.84 6.00
CA PHE A 74 -7.79 3.20 6.25
C PHE A 74 -6.87 2.31 5.40
N PRO A 75 -5.90 2.87 4.67
CA PRO A 75 -4.93 2.10 3.91
C PRO A 75 -3.98 1.40 4.87
N GLY A 76 -4.34 0.19 5.32
CA GLY A 76 -3.46 -0.61 6.17
C GLY A 76 -4.09 -1.76 6.96
N GLY A 77 -5.38 -2.10 6.78
CA GLY A 77 -6.04 -3.00 7.75
C GLY A 77 -7.02 -4.04 7.24
N GLY A 78 -7.26 -4.22 5.94
CA GLY A 78 -8.24 -5.21 5.50
C GLY A 78 -8.02 -5.65 4.07
N ASN A 79 -7.66 -6.92 3.89
CA ASN A 79 -7.80 -7.75 2.68
C ASN A 79 -8.19 -7.02 1.37
N THR A 80 -7.35 -6.13 0.86
CA THR A 80 -7.30 -5.84 -0.58
C THR A 80 -6.22 -6.72 -1.19
N SER A 81 -6.36 -8.03 -0.97
CA SER A 81 -5.60 -9.06 -1.68
C SER A 81 -6.35 -9.40 -2.98
N GLN A 82 -6.70 -8.39 -3.76
CA GLN A 82 -7.09 -8.55 -5.16
C GLN A 82 -6.66 -7.29 -5.93
N ASN A 83 -5.74 -7.48 -6.87
CA ASN A 83 -5.26 -6.53 -7.88
C ASN A 83 -4.12 -5.54 -7.58
N SER A 84 -3.40 -5.65 -6.46
CA SER A 84 -1.99 -5.26 -6.49
C SER A 84 -1.20 -6.46 -7.02
N GLN A 85 -1.30 -6.72 -8.33
CA GLN A 85 -0.20 -7.44 -8.99
C GLN A 85 1.06 -6.71 -8.55
N ALA A 86 1.88 -7.41 -7.78
CA ALA A 86 3.22 -7.03 -7.42
C ALA A 86 4.00 -6.84 -8.73
N GLN A 87 3.82 -5.68 -9.35
CA GLN A 87 4.75 -5.13 -10.30
C GLN A 87 5.97 -4.83 -9.44
N ASN A 88 6.85 -5.83 -9.38
CA ASN A 88 8.27 -5.76 -9.06
C ASN A 88 8.71 -4.31 -8.87
N GLY A 89 9.21 -3.94 -7.68
CA GLY A 89 9.45 -2.59 -7.15
C GLY A 89 10.39 -1.69 -7.97
N LYS A 90 10.12 -1.59 -9.28
CA LYS A 90 10.73 -0.72 -10.24
C LYS A 90 9.94 0.58 -10.18
N VAL A 91 10.62 1.64 -9.77
CA VAL A 91 10.08 2.99 -9.83
C VAL A 91 9.73 3.28 -11.28
N ARG A 92 8.44 3.35 -11.59
CA ARG A 92 7.96 3.75 -12.92
C ARG A 92 8.11 5.25 -13.06
N THR A 93 8.48 5.69 -14.25
CA THR A 93 8.54 7.13 -14.53
C THR A 93 7.13 7.70 -14.61
N ILE A 94 7.00 9.00 -14.36
CA ILE A 94 5.69 9.67 -14.49
C ILE A 94 5.10 9.50 -15.89
N ASN A 95 5.93 9.51 -16.93
CA ASN A 95 5.50 9.33 -18.32
C ASN A 95 4.88 7.95 -18.56
N GLU A 96 5.42 6.89 -17.94
CA GLU A 96 4.87 5.53 -18.06
C GLU A 96 3.54 5.40 -17.29
N LEU A 97 3.41 6.07 -16.14
CA LEU A 97 2.15 6.08 -15.40
C LEU A 97 1.07 6.85 -16.18
N GLU A 98 1.43 7.98 -16.78
CA GLU A 98 0.53 8.77 -17.61
C GLU A 98 0.07 8.01 -18.87
N SER A 99 0.97 7.30 -19.56
CA SER A 99 0.59 6.54 -20.76
C SER A 99 -0.42 5.44 -20.44
N ILE A 100 -0.21 4.71 -19.34
CA ILE A 100 -1.14 3.67 -18.86
C ILE A 100 -2.49 4.28 -18.46
N ALA A 101 -2.48 5.41 -17.76
CA ALA A 101 -3.71 6.10 -17.38
C ALA A 101 -4.52 6.55 -18.60
N ILE A 102 -3.85 7.08 -19.63
CA ILE A 102 -4.49 7.51 -20.88
C ILE A 102 -5.05 6.33 -21.66
N GLU A 103 -4.30 5.23 -21.78
CA GLU A 103 -4.77 4.02 -22.46
C GLU A 103 -6.00 3.43 -21.77
N ASN A 104 -5.97 3.33 -20.43
CA ASN A 104 -7.09 2.83 -19.64
C ASN A 104 -8.34 3.71 -19.81
N ALA A 105 -8.19 5.04 -19.73
CA ALA A 105 -9.31 5.96 -19.93
C ALA A 105 -9.88 5.85 -21.35
N ILE A 106 -9.04 5.81 -22.39
CA ILE A 106 -9.52 5.67 -23.77
C ILE A 106 -10.28 4.35 -23.94
N HIS A 107 -9.82 3.28 -23.30
CA HIS A 107 -10.51 2.00 -23.32
C HIS A 107 -11.87 2.04 -22.60
N GLU A 108 -11.91 2.58 -21.39
CA GLU A 108 -13.13 2.70 -20.58
C GLU A 108 -14.21 3.52 -21.29
N TYR A 109 -13.81 4.59 -21.98
CA TYR A 109 -14.71 5.44 -22.77
C TYR A 109 -14.82 5.03 -24.25
N ASN A 110 -14.44 3.79 -24.59
CA ASN A 110 -14.68 3.18 -25.91
C ASN A 110 -14.12 4.00 -27.10
N GLY A 111 -12.98 4.65 -26.91
CA GLY A 111 -12.34 5.53 -27.89
C GLY A 111 -12.94 6.94 -27.97
N ASN A 112 -13.81 7.34 -27.04
CA ASN A 112 -14.29 8.72 -26.95
C ASN A 112 -13.30 9.59 -26.18
N LEU A 113 -12.42 10.26 -26.92
CA LEU A 113 -11.39 11.14 -26.36
C LEU A 113 -11.96 12.32 -25.56
N THR A 114 -13.20 12.75 -25.83
CA THR A 114 -13.81 13.87 -25.09
C THR A 114 -14.14 13.47 -23.67
N GLU A 115 -14.76 12.30 -23.51
CA GLU A 115 -15.13 11.78 -22.19
C GLU A 115 -13.90 11.26 -21.44
N ALA A 116 -12.94 10.64 -22.14
CA ALA A 116 -11.66 10.25 -21.56
C ALA A 116 -10.87 11.46 -21.02
N ALA A 117 -10.86 12.60 -21.74
CA ALA A 117 -10.21 13.82 -21.27
C ALA A 117 -10.85 14.37 -19.99
N LYS A 118 -12.19 14.40 -19.94
CA LYS A 118 -12.96 14.84 -18.76
C LYS A 118 -12.68 13.94 -17.56
N ALA A 119 -12.68 12.63 -17.76
CA ALA A 119 -12.42 11.66 -16.70
C ALA A 119 -11.02 11.75 -16.13
N LEU A 120 -10.03 12.03 -16.98
CA LEU A 120 -8.65 12.29 -16.57
C LEU A 120 -8.43 13.69 -15.98
N GLY A 121 -9.43 14.58 -16.03
CA GLY A 121 -9.31 15.96 -15.54
C GLY A 121 -8.37 16.84 -16.37
N ILE A 122 -8.10 16.49 -17.63
CA ILE A 122 -7.20 17.26 -18.51
C ILE A 122 -7.96 17.85 -19.70
N GLY A 123 -7.45 18.96 -20.23
CA GLY A 123 -7.99 19.56 -21.45
C GLY A 123 -7.82 18.63 -22.66
N ARG A 124 -8.79 18.68 -23.59
CA ARG A 124 -8.77 17.88 -24.84
C ARG A 124 -7.49 18.08 -25.66
N ALA A 125 -6.98 19.31 -25.74
CA ALA A 125 -5.73 19.63 -26.43
C ALA A 125 -4.51 18.92 -25.79
N THR A 126 -4.50 18.81 -24.46
CA THR A 126 -3.45 18.10 -23.71
C THR A 126 -3.54 16.60 -23.93
N LEU A 127 -4.75 16.02 -23.92
CA LEU A 127 -4.96 14.61 -24.23
C LEU A 127 -4.45 14.29 -25.64
N TYR A 128 -4.81 15.08 -26.65
CA TYR A 128 -4.34 14.86 -28.03
C TYR A 128 -2.82 14.88 -28.16
N ARG A 129 -2.15 15.84 -27.49
CA ARG A 129 -0.69 15.92 -27.49
C ARG A 129 -0.06 14.66 -26.88
N LYS A 130 -0.58 14.22 -25.73
CA LYS A 130 -0.08 13.03 -25.03
C LYS A 130 -0.35 11.73 -25.82
N VAL A 131 -1.54 11.58 -26.40
CA VAL A 131 -1.87 10.43 -27.27
C VAL A 131 -0.91 10.33 -28.45
N LYS A 132 -0.59 11.45 -29.10
CA LYS A 132 0.41 11.50 -30.17
C LYS A 132 1.83 11.18 -29.67
N GLN A 133 2.20 11.70 -28.52
CA GLN A 133 3.53 11.48 -27.91
C GLN A 133 3.77 10.02 -27.53
N TYR A 134 2.75 9.34 -27.00
CA TYR A 134 2.81 7.94 -26.60
C TYR A 134 2.40 6.97 -27.72
N ASN A 135 2.11 7.49 -28.91
CA ASN A 135 1.70 6.72 -30.09
C ASN A 135 0.51 5.76 -29.83
N ILE A 136 -0.44 6.22 -29.00
CA ILE A 136 -1.62 5.45 -28.61
C ILE A 136 -2.67 5.55 -29.72
N ASP A 137 -3.11 4.41 -30.26
CA ASP A 137 -4.19 4.39 -31.25
C ASP A 137 -5.56 4.26 -30.56
N PRO A 138 -6.42 5.30 -30.60
CA PRO A 138 -7.75 5.22 -30.02
C PRO A 138 -8.70 4.26 -30.75
N SER A 139 -8.36 3.83 -31.97
CA SER A 139 -9.15 2.84 -32.72
C SER A 139 -9.02 1.44 -32.12
N SER A 140 -7.86 1.12 -31.54
CA SER A 140 -7.57 -0.18 -30.92
C SER A 140 -8.56 -0.54 -29.81
N ALA A 141 -8.98 0.45 -29.01
CA ALA A 141 -9.99 0.29 -27.96
C ALA A 141 -11.35 -0.13 -28.52
N ARG A 142 -11.71 0.31 -29.73
CA ARG A 142 -12.98 -0.02 -30.38
C ARG A 142 -12.99 -1.44 -30.95
N LYS A 143 -11.82 -1.98 -31.32
CA LYS A 143 -11.67 -3.27 -32.00
C LYS A 143 -11.74 -4.49 -31.06
N ARG A 144 -11.25 -4.38 -29.82
CA ARG A 144 -11.21 -5.51 -28.85
C ARG A 144 -12.58 -6.06 -28.41
N ARG A 145 -13.66 -5.31 -28.64
CA ARG A 145 -15.03 -5.75 -28.32
C ARG A 145 -15.72 -6.52 -29.44
N ALA A 146 -15.17 -6.49 -30.66
CA ALA A 146 -15.72 -7.15 -31.84
C ALA A 146 -15.10 -8.53 -32.11
N ALA A 147 -14.23 -9.00 -31.21
CA ALA A 147 -13.61 -10.32 -31.19
C ALA A 147 -14.00 -11.02 -29.88
#